data_AF-A0A3P7MWB4-F1
#
_entry.id   AF-A0A3P7MWB4-F1
#
_cell.length_a   1.000
_cell.length_b   1.000
_cell.length_c   1.000
_cell.angle_alpha   90.00
_cell.angle_beta   90.00
_cell.angle_gamma   90.00
#
_symmetry.space_group_name_H-M   'P 1'
#
loop_
_entity.id
_entity.type
_entity.pdbx_description
1 polymer ?
#
loop_
_entity_poly.entity_id
_entity_poly.type
_entity_poly.pdbx_seq_one_letter_code
_entity_poly.pdbx_strand_id
1 'polypeptide(L)'
;MFAVLAIDQGRVARCPKCQGLVKPDIIFFNEQLPLPFWRYPVDMREADLVLVMGTSLEVQPFSRVIYAARKGVPRVLINREAVGIFAFSKKRRDYLILGDISSTVKKLCALIGWAEELNNMMQLAEKSRVRI
;
A
#
# COMPACT_ATOMS: atom_id res chain seq x y z
N MET A 1 -12.14 -0.09 -22.71
CA MET A 1 -13.59 0.18 -22.81
C MET A 1 -14.43 -1.10 -22.68
N PHE A 2 -14.22 -2.15 -23.48
CA PHE A 2 -15.05 -3.37 -23.43
C PHE A 2 -15.05 -4.13 -22.09
N ALA A 3 -13.91 -4.25 -21.41
CA ALA A 3 -13.84 -4.93 -20.11
C ALA A 3 -14.60 -4.17 -19.01
N VAL A 4 -14.54 -2.84 -19.02
CA VAL A 4 -15.24 -1.96 -18.06
C VAL A 4 -16.76 -2.13 -18.22
N LEU A 5 -17.27 -2.01 -19.45
CA LEU A 5 -18.69 -2.22 -19.74
C LEU A 5 -19.20 -3.61 -19.35
N ALA A 6 -18.35 -4.65 -19.46
CA ALA A 6 -18.71 -5.98 -19.01
C ALA A 6 -18.86 -6.04 -17.49
N ILE A 7 -17.93 -5.43 -16.74
CA ILE A 7 -17.97 -5.34 -15.28
C ILE A 7 -19.23 -4.59 -14.82
N ASP A 8 -19.53 -3.44 -15.41
CA ASP A 8 -20.70 -2.61 -15.03
C ASP A 8 -22.04 -3.33 -15.23
N GLN A 9 -22.08 -4.25 -16.20
CA GLN A 9 -23.26 -5.05 -16.52
C GLN A 9 -23.26 -6.41 -15.80
N GLY A 10 -22.29 -6.69 -14.92
CA GLY A 10 -22.17 -7.97 -14.22
C GLY A 10 -21.83 -9.15 -15.13
N ARG A 11 -21.19 -8.91 -16.28
CA ARG A 11 -20.82 -9.93 -17.28
C ARG A 11 -19.33 -10.23 -17.25
N VAL A 12 -18.98 -11.46 -17.63
CA VAL A 12 -17.57 -11.87 -17.79
C VAL A 12 -16.96 -11.20 -19.02
N ALA A 13 -15.84 -10.49 -18.83
CA ALA A 13 -15.11 -9.85 -19.91
C ALA A 13 -14.39 -10.88 -20.81
N ARG A 14 -14.56 -10.75 -22.13
CA ARG A 14 -13.93 -11.60 -23.15
C ARG A 14 -13.19 -10.79 -24.19
N CYS A 15 -12.11 -11.35 -24.73
CA CYS A 15 -11.29 -10.72 -25.76
C CYS A 15 -12.08 -10.69 -27.08
N PRO A 16 -12.25 -9.53 -27.72
CA PRO A 16 -13.03 -9.44 -28.96
C PRO A 16 -12.38 -10.20 -30.14
N LYS A 17 -11.07 -10.48 -30.06
CA LYS A 17 -10.31 -11.19 -31.12
C LYS A 17 -10.33 -12.71 -30.94
N CYS A 18 -10.05 -13.21 -29.74
CA CYS A 18 -9.89 -14.65 -29.49
C CYS A 18 -10.96 -15.26 -28.57
N GLN A 19 -11.91 -14.47 -28.07
CA GLN A 19 -12.99 -14.88 -27.14
C GLN A 19 -12.52 -15.46 -25.78
N GLY A 20 -11.20 -15.48 -25.54
CA GLY A 20 -10.60 -15.84 -24.26
C GLY A 20 -10.99 -14.88 -23.13
N LEU A 21 -10.81 -15.34 -21.89
CA LEU A 21 -11.11 -14.54 -20.70
C LEU A 21 -10.14 -13.35 -20.60
N VAL A 22 -10.68 -12.18 -20.29
CA VAL A 22 -9.88 -10.99 -19.99
C VAL A 22 -9.75 -10.89 -18.48
N LYS A 23 -8.53 -11.08 -17.99
CA LYS A 23 -8.18 -10.88 -16.59
C LYS A 23 -7.62 -9.45 -16.42
N PRO A 24 -8.10 -8.67 -15.44
CA PRO A 24 -7.45 -7.41 -15.05
C PRO A 24 -6.00 -7.66 -14.64
N ASP A 25 -5.14 -6.65 -14.79
CA ASP A 25 -3.73 -6.75 -14.39
C ASP A 25 -3.59 -6.67 -12.86
N ILE A 26 -4.00 -7.75 -12.20
CA ILE A 26 -3.92 -7.97 -10.75
C ILE A 26 -3.29 -9.33 -10.49
N ILE A 27 -2.47 -9.38 -9.45
CA ILE A 27 -1.77 -10.60 -9.06
C ILE A 27 -2.71 -11.46 -8.22
N PHE A 28 -3.02 -12.66 -8.72
CA PHE A 28 -3.71 -13.69 -7.95
C PHE A 28 -2.72 -14.44 -7.07
N PHE A 29 -3.23 -15.18 -6.09
CA PHE A 29 -2.39 -16.10 -5.33
C PHE A 29 -1.68 -17.07 -6.27
N ASN A 30 -0.41 -17.35 -5.95
CA ASN A 30 0.51 -18.19 -6.72
C ASN A 30 0.97 -17.62 -8.08
N GLU A 31 0.56 -16.40 -8.46
CA GLU A 31 1.18 -15.71 -9.58
C GLU A 31 2.47 -15.02 -9.16
N GLN A 32 3.38 -14.86 -10.13
CA GLN A 32 4.62 -14.14 -9.91
C GLN A 32 4.34 -12.65 -9.73
N LEU A 33 5.06 -12.04 -8.79
CA LEU A 33 5.03 -10.59 -8.67
C LEU A 33 5.73 -9.92 -9.85
N PRO A 34 5.28 -8.70 -10.25
CA PRO A 34 5.91 -7.94 -11.32
C PRO A 34 7.41 -7.75 -11.06
N LEU A 35 8.22 -7.81 -12.13
CA LEU A 35 9.68 -7.63 -12.04
C LEU A 35 10.11 -6.38 -11.22
N PRO A 36 9.44 -5.22 -11.34
CA PRO A 36 9.80 -4.04 -10.55
C PRO A 36 9.74 -4.25 -9.03
N PHE A 37 8.86 -5.13 -8.53
CA PHE A 37 8.76 -5.41 -7.10
C PHE A 37 10.10 -5.83 -6.50
N TRP A 38 10.88 -6.65 -7.22
CA TRP A 38 12.12 -7.22 -6.73
C TRP A 38 13.27 -6.22 -6.59
N ARG A 39 13.06 -4.94 -6.97
CA ARG A 39 14.00 -3.85 -6.69
C ARG A 39 13.94 -3.34 -5.25
N TYR A 40 12.95 -3.77 -4.44
CA TYR A 40 12.78 -3.31 -3.07
C TYR A 40 14.03 -3.35 -2.18
N PRO A 41 15.01 -4.28 -2.32
CA PRO A 41 16.21 -4.25 -1.47
C PRO A 41 17.09 -3.03 -1.73
N VAL A 42 17.12 -2.53 -2.97
CA VAL A 42 17.84 -1.30 -3.34
C VAL A 42 17.14 -0.10 -2.71
N ASP A 43 15.82 0.01 -2.90
CA ASP A 43 15.03 1.12 -2.35
C ASP A 43 15.11 1.16 -0.81
N MET A 44 15.05 0.00 -0.15
CA MET A 44 15.16 -0.12 1.31
C MET A 44 16.55 0.22 1.87
N ARG A 45 17.60 0.12 1.05
CA ARG A 45 18.96 0.48 1.46
C ARG A 45 19.19 1.99 1.45
N GLU A 46 18.47 2.70 0.59
CA GLU A 46 18.52 4.17 0.50
C GLU A 46 17.54 4.85 1.47
N ALA A 47 16.54 4.12 1.98
CA ALA A 47 15.58 4.65 2.94
C ALA A 47 16.21 5.03 4.30
N ASP A 48 15.84 6.19 4.81
CA ASP A 48 16.19 6.71 6.14
C ASP A 48 15.04 6.57 7.17
N LEU A 49 13.82 6.30 6.69
CA LEU A 49 12.61 6.01 7.46
C LEU A 49 11.73 5.03 6.68
N VAL A 50 11.15 4.05 7.37
CA VAL A 50 10.14 3.15 6.79
C VAL A 50 8.79 3.36 7.47
N LEU A 51 7.81 3.84 6.70
CA LEU A 51 6.42 3.94 7.12
C LEU A 51 5.65 2.70 6.64
N VAL A 52 5.04 1.98 7.58
CA VAL A 52 4.18 0.82 7.31
C VAL A 52 2.78 1.15 7.78
N MET A 53 1.82 1.14 6.87
CA MET A 53 0.48 1.62 7.18
C MET A 53 -0.60 0.68 6.63
N GLY A 54 -1.61 0.37 7.45
CA GLY A 54 -2.83 -0.31 6.99
C GLY A 54 -2.63 -1.71 6.37
N THR A 55 -1.75 -2.52 6.95
CA THR A 55 -1.47 -3.89 6.47
C THR A 55 -1.31 -4.85 7.65
N SER A 56 -1.70 -6.12 7.49
CA SER A 56 -1.48 -7.19 8.48
C SER A 56 -0.07 -7.78 8.41
N LEU A 57 0.69 -7.49 7.35
CA LEU A 57 2.00 -8.11 7.08
C LEU A 57 1.96 -9.66 7.05
N GLU A 58 0.86 -10.26 6.57
CA GLU A 58 0.74 -11.72 6.50
C GLU A 58 1.15 -12.29 5.14
N VAL A 59 0.88 -11.56 4.06
CA VAL A 59 1.05 -12.07 2.69
C VAL A 59 2.51 -12.00 2.24
N GLN A 60 3.07 -13.16 1.90
CA GLN A 60 4.40 -13.29 1.31
C GLN A 60 4.36 -13.14 -0.21
N PRO A 61 5.43 -12.62 -0.85
CA PRO A 61 6.69 -12.16 -0.24
C PRO A 61 6.65 -10.72 0.29
N PHE A 62 5.52 -10.00 0.17
CA PHE A 62 5.42 -8.58 0.51
C PHE A 62 5.78 -8.28 1.97
N SER A 63 5.31 -9.12 2.91
CA SER A 63 5.60 -8.93 4.33
C SER A 63 7.09 -9.04 4.69
N ARG A 64 7.93 -9.59 3.80
CA ARG A 64 9.39 -9.64 3.99
C ARG A 64 10.12 -8.34 3.63
N VAL A 65 9.48 -7.44 2.89
CA VAL A 65 10.10 -6.20 2.41
C VAL A 65 10.65 -5.35 3.57
N ILE A 66 9.94 -5.30 4.70
CA ILE A 66 10.35 -4.58 5.92
C ILE A 66 11.65 -5.08 6.56
N TYR A 67 12.06 -6.31 6.27
CA TYR A 67 13.28 -6.89 6.82
C TYR A 67 14.54 -6.43 6.07
N ALA A 68 14.38 -5.88 4.86
CA ALA A 68 15.49 -5.31 4.10
C ALA A 68 15.91 -3.91 4.58
N ALA A 69 15.12 -3.28 5.46
CA ALA A 69 15.49 -2.01 6.07
C ALA A 69 16.83 -2.11 6.81
N ARG A 70 17.72 -1.14 6.59
CA ARG A 70 19.05 -1.10 7.22
C ARG A 70 18.96 -1.06 8.74
N LYS A 71 19.99 -1.61 9.40
CA LYS A 71 20.14 -1.49 10.85
C LYS A 71 20.21 -0.01 11.23
N GLY A 72 19.38 0.39 12.20
CA GLY A 72 19.34 1.76 12.70
C GLY A 72 18.33 2.66 12.00
N VAL A 73 17.75 2.25 10.87
CA VAL A 73 16.64 2.97 10.24
C VAL A 73 15.37 2.80 11.09
N PRO A 74 14.70 3.89 11.50
CA PRO A 74 13.43 3.82 12.19
C PRO A 74 12.34 3.20 11.30
N ARG A 75 11.49 2.39 11.92
CA ARG A 75 10.32 1.80 11.25
C ARG A 75 9.08 2.14 12.06
N VAL A 76 8.09 2.74 11.42
CA VAL A 76 6.87 3.21 12.09
C VAL A 76 5.69 2.43 11.52
N LEU A 77 4.98 1.74 12.40
CA LEU A 77 3.71 1.10 12.09
C LEU A 77 2.55 2.05 12.45
N ILE A 78 1.73 2.41 11.48
CA ILE A 78 0.44 3.07 11.68
C ILE A 78 -0.66 2.08 11.31
N ASN A 79 -1.26 1.45 12.30
CA ASN A 79 -2.26 0.41 12.06
C ASN A 79 -3.22 0.29 13.23
N ARG A 80 -4.36 -0.38 13.04
CA ARG A 80 -5.30 -0.62 14.16
C ARG A 80 -4.70 -1.52 15.23
N GLU A 81 -3.88 -2.48 14.81
CA GLU A 81 -3.30 -3.52 15.65
C GLU A 81 -1.80 -3.66 15.39
N ALA A 82 -1.07 -4.16 16.39
CA ALA A 82 0.33 -4.54 16.22
C ALA A 82 0.41 -5.80 15.35
N VAL A 83 1.28 -5.80 14.34
CA VAL A 83 1.32 -6.87 13.33
C VAL A 83 2.74 -7.25 12.93
N GLY A 84 2.90 -8.48 12.41
CA GLY A 84 4.19 -9.00 11.96
C GLY A 84 5.30 -8.81 13.01
N ILE A 85 6.45 -8.30 12.59
CA ILE A 85 7.58 -8.06 13.50
C ILE A 85 7.28 -7.05 14.62
N PHE A 86 6.32 -6.15 14.42
CA PHE A 86 5.98 -5.15 15.43
C PHE A 86 5.24 -5.75 16.62
N ALA A 87 4.55 -6.88 16.41
CA ALA A 87 3.91 -7.64 17.48
C ALA A 87 4.88 -8.59 18.18
N PHE A 88 5.73 -9.30 17.42
CA PHE A 88 6.48 -10.45 17.95
C PHE A 88 7.97 -10.19 18.21
N SER A 89 8.58 -9.17 17.58
CA SER A 89 10.03 -8.96 17.64
C SER A 89 10.39 -7.47 17.46
N LYS A 90 9.97 -6.66 18.43
CA LYS A 90 10.16 -5.21 18.40
C LYS A 90 11.65 -4.86 18.55
N LYS A 91 12.21 -4.15 17.56
CA LYS A 91 13.55 -3.57 17.66
C LYS A 91 13.50 -2.21 18.35
N ARG A 92 14.65 -1.75 18.85
CA ARG A 92 14.81 -0.45 19.56
C ARG A 92 14.27 0.77 18.77
N ARG A 93 14.26 0.71 17.43
CA ARG A 93 13.79 1.81 16.56
C ARG A 93 12.48 1.50 15.84
N ASP A 94 11.71 0.57 16.38
CA ASP A 94 10.36 0.31 15.91
C ASP A 94 9.35 1.11 16.75
N TYR A 95 8.53 1.91 16.07
CA TYR A 95 7.50 2.74 16.68
C TYR A 95 6.13 2.26 16.19
N LEU A 96 5.16 2.23 17.10
CA LEU A 96 3.80 1.78 16.81
C LEU A 96 2.85 2.92 17.19
N ILE A 97 2.02 3.32 16.24
CA ILE A 97 0.94 4.26 16.44
C ILE A 97 -0.34 3.50 16.12
N LEU A 98 -1.02 3.09 17.19
CA LEU A 98 -2.23 2.27 17.05
C LEU A 98 -3.47 3.15 16.92
N GLY A 99 -4.30 2.85 15.94
CA GLY A 99 -5.56 3.56 15.71
C GLY A 99 -5.99 3.60 14.25
N ASP A 100 -6.94 4.47 13.95
CA ASP A 100 -7.37 4.71 12.58
C ASP A 100 -6.28 5.42 11.77
N ILE A 101 -5.96 4.87 10.60
CA ILE A 101 -4.90 5.38 9.70
C ILE A 101 -5.18 6.82 9.26
N SER A 102 -6.42 7.14 8.88
CA SER A 102 -6.78 8.45 8.36
C SER A 102 -6.65 9.53 9.44
N SER A 103 -7.16 9.25 10.63
CA SER A 103 -7.03 10.15 11.77
C SER A 103 -5.56 10.36 12.18
N THR A 104 -4.76 9.31 12.11
CA THR A 104 -3.33 9.36 12.49
C THR A 104 -2.51 10.14 11.48
N VAL A 105 -2.71 9.91 10.18
CA VAL A 105 -2.04 10.66 9.11
C VAL A 105 -2.41 12.14 9.18
N LYS A 106 -3.67 12.50 9.41
CA LYS A 106 -4.09 13.90 9.60
C LYS A 106 -3.39 14.56 10.79
N LYS A 107 -3.27 13.86 11.92
CA LYS A 107 -2.53 14.34 13.10
C LYS A 107 -1.05 14.53 12.79
N LEU A 108 -0.42 13.57 12.10
CA LEU A 108 0.98 13.67 11.70
C LEU A 108 1.21 14.88 10.78
N CYS A 109 0.36 15.06 9.77
CA CYS A 109 0.42 16.22 8.89
C CYS A 109 0.23 17.53 9.66
N ALA A 110 -0.67 17.60 10.64
CA ALA A 110 -0.81 18.78 11.48
C ALA A 110 0.47 19.08 12.30
N LEU A 111 1.12 18.05 12.85
CA LEU A 111 2.37 18.21 13.62
C LEU A 111 3.54 18.72 12.79
N ILE A 112 3.59 18.39 11.50
CA ILE A 112 4.67 18.81 10.58
C ILE A 112 4.29 20.03 9.72
N GLY A 113 3.13 20.65 9.99
CA GLY A 113 2.69 21.87 9.29
C GLY A 113 2.08 21.63 7.90
N TRP A 114 1.68 20.39 7.57
CA TRP A 114 1.10 20.00 6.27
C TRP A 114 -0.42 19.84 6.28
N ALA A 115 -1.12 20.31 7.32
CA ALA A 115 -2.57 20.12 7.43
C ALA A 115 -3.34 20.74 6.25
N GLU A 116 -3.06 22.00 5.92
CA GLU A 116 -3.72 22.71 4.82
C GLU A 116 -3.40 22.08 3.47
N GLU A 117 -2.13 21.73 3.24
CA GLU A 117 -1.69 21.09 1.99
C GLU A 117 -2.39 19.74 1.78
N LEU A 118 -2.45 18.90 2.81
CA LEU A 118 -3.17 17.63 2.75
C LEU A 118 -4.65 17.84 2.43
N ASN A 119 -5.32 18.77 3.10
CA ASN A 119 -6.74 19.06 2.87
C ASN A 119 -7.00 19.51 1.42
N ASN A 120 -6.15 20.41 0.90
CA ASN A 120 -6.24 20.88 -0.48
C ASN A 120 -6.05 19.74 -1.48
N MET A 121 -5.02 18.90 -1.30
CA MET A 121 -4.79 17.73 -2.15
C MET A 121 -5.96 16.74 -2.11
N MET A 122 -6.53 16.47 -0.94
CA MET A 122 -7.69 15.60 -0.80
C MET A 122 -8.91 16.15 -1.55
N GLN A 123 -9.23 17.43 -1.39
CA GLN A 123 -10.34 18.06 -2.09
C GLN A 123 -10.15 18.07 -3.62
N LEU A 124 -8.93 18.34 -4.09
CA LEU A 124 -8.60 18.28 -5.52
C LEU A 124 -8.74 16.86 -6.07
N ALA A 125 -8.27 15.85 -5.34
CA ALA A 125 -8.40 14.45 -5.74
C ALA A 125 -9.87 13.99 -5.77
N GLU A 126 -10.69 14.42 -4.81
CA GLU A 126 -12.14 14.13 -4.80
C GLU A 126 -12.86 14.76 -5.99
N LYS A 127 -12.53 16.00 -6.33
CA LYS A 127 -13.08 16.68 -7.53
C LYS A 127 -12.62 16.03 -8.84
N SER A 128 -11.41 15.45 -8.85
CA SER A 128 -10.79 14.82 -10.02
C SER A 128 -11.15 13.34 -10.19
N ARG A 129 -11.89 12.74 -9.25
CA ARG A 129 -12.45 11.39 -9.41
C ARG A 129 -13.50 11.43 -10.53
N VAL A 130 -13.03 11.25 -11.76
CA VAL A 130 -13.87 10.82 -12.89
C VAL A 130 -14.56 9.55 -12.44
N ARG A 131 -15.90 9.58 -12.37
CA ARG A 131 -16.70 8.36 -12.26
C ARG A 131 -16.40 7.55 -13.52
N ILE A 132 -15.59 6.51 -13.38
CA ILE A 132 -15.42 5.49 -14.42
C ILE A 132 -16.75 4.75 -14.54
#